data_AF-A0A2J5P8W4-F1
#
_entry.id   AF-A0A2J5P8W4-F1
#
_cell.length_a   1.000
_cell.length_b   1.000
_cell.length_c   1.000
_cell.angle_alpha   90.00
_cell.angle_beta   90.00
_cell.angle_gamma   90.00
#
_symmetry.space_group_name_H-M   'P 1'
#
loop_
_entity.id
_entity.type
_entity.pdbx_description
1 polymer ?
#
loop_
_entity_poly.entity_id
_entity_poly.type
_entity_poly.pdbx_seq_one_letter_code
_entity_poly.pdbx_strand_id
1 'polypeptide(L)'
;MATIDSMNKDTTRLSDGPDWTFELLETYLAEVDRVAKLYRLDTYPHQIEVITSEQMMDAYSSVGMPINYPHWSFGKKFIETEQAYKHGQQGLAYEIVINSNPCIAYLMEENTITMQALVMAHACYGHNSFFKNNYLFRSWTDASSIIDYLIFARKYITECEERYGVDEVEKLLDSCHALMNYGVDRYKRPQKISLQEEKARQKSREEYLQSQVN
;
A
#
# COMPACT_ATOMS: atom_id res chain seq x y z
N MET A 1 20.64 33.33 -8.68
CA MET A 1 19.72 32.27 -8.20
C MET A 1 19.01 31.75 -9.43
N ALA A 2 19.50 30.65 -10.01
CA ALA A 2 18.96 30.13 -11.27
C ALA A 2 17.52 29.65 -11.02
N THR A 3 16.57 30.12 -11.83
CA THR A 3 15.19 29.61 -11.81
C THR A 3 15.17 28.16 -12.28
N ILE A 4 14.25 27.39 -11.71
CA ILE A 4 14.14 25.92 -11.76
C ILE A 4 14.00 25.38 -13.21
N ASP A 5 13.55 26.24 -14.14
CA ASP A 5 13.49 25.97 -15.59
C ASP A 5 14.87 25.86 -16.29
N SER A 6 15.95 26.28 -15.65
CA SER A 6 17.27 26.35 -16.31
C SER A 6 18.05 25.02 -16.34
N MET A 7 17.53 23.95 -15.73
CA MET A 7 18.27 22.69 -15.58
C MET A 7 17.84 21.52 -16.48
N ASN A 8 16.85 21.66 -17.37
CA ASN A 8 16.59 20.61 -18.35
C ASN A 8 16.16 21.17 -19.71
N LYS A 9 17.01 20.94 -20.71
CA LYS A 9 16.84 21.36 -22.11
C LYS A 9 16.20 20.26 -22.97
N ASP A 10 15.64 19.22 -22.37
CA ASP A 10 14.90 18.22 -23.11
C ASP A 10 13.44 18.65 -23.19
N THR A 11 13.08 19.30 -24.31
CA THR A 11 11.73 19.79 -24.59
C THR A 11 10.85 18.69 -25.21
N THR A 12 11.35 17.46 -25.29
CA THR A 12 10.63 16.34 -25.89
C THR A 12 9.46 15.95 -25.00
N ARG A 13 8.24 16.12 -25.49
CA ARG A 13 7.04 15.70 -24.77
C ARG A 13 6.93 14.19 -24.79
N LEU A 14 6.59 13.60 -23.63
CA LEU A 14 6.22 12.19 -23.56
C LEU A 14 4.87 11.95 -24.26
N SER A 15 4.66 10.72 -24.70
CA SER A 15 3.44 10.30 -25.39
C SER A 15 2.22 10.34 -24.47
N ASP A 16 1.20 11.10 -24.84
CA ASP A 16 -0.06 11.29 -24.10
C ASP A 16 -1.25 10.54 -24.72
N GLY A 17 -0.97 9.51 -25.53
CA GLY A 17 -1.98 8.68 -26.21
C GLY A 17 -2.83 7.81 -25.27
N PRO A 18 -3.80 7.05 -25.80
CA PRO A 18 -4.63 6.16 -24.98
C PRO A 18 -3.87 4.91 -24.51
N ASP A 19 -2.89 4.45 -25.29
CA ASP A 19 -2.18 3.19 -25.06
C ASP A 19 -0.91 3.40 -24.21
N TRP A 20 -0.47 2.33 -23.55
CA TRP A 20 0.77 2.30 -22.77
C TRP A 20 1.58 1.02 -23.07
N THR A 21 2.88 1.06 -22.82
CA THR A 21 3.77 -0.11 -22.82
C THR A 21 4.63 -0.07 -21.56
N PHE A 22 5.24 -1.20 -21.17
CA PHE A 22 6.11 -1.23 -19.99
C PHE A 22 7.28 -0.26 -20.11
N GLU A 23 7.86 -0.11 -21.29
CA GLU A 23 8.94 0.85 -21.55
C GLU A 23 8.46 2.30 -21.37
N LEU A 24 7.23 2.60 -21.80
CA LEU A 24 6.65 3.93 -21.63
C LEU A 24 6.34 4.20 -20.15
N LEU A 25 5.83 3.20 -19.42
CA LEU A 25 5.62 3.28 -17.98
C LEU A 25 6.93 3.53 -17.22
N GLU A 26 8.02 2.84 -17.56
CA GLU A 26 9.35 3.08 -17.00
C GLU A 26 9.84 4.51 -17.28
N THR A 27 9.61 5.00 -18.50
CA THR A 27 9.98 6.37 -18.90
C THR A 27 9.21 7.41 -18.06
N TYR A 28 7.90 7.23 -17.90
CA TYR A 28 7.07 8.08 -17.05
C TYR A 28 7.50 8.01 -15.58
N LEU A 29 7.76 6.81 -15.07
CA LEU A 29 8.19 6.60 -13.70
C LEU A 29 9.51 7.31 -13.40
N ALA A 30 10.47 7.28 -14.33
CA ALA A 30 11.75 7.97 -14.20
C ALA A 30 11.57 9.50 -14.15
N GLU A 31 10.70 10.07 -14.99
CA GLU A 31 10.42 11.50 -14.96
C GLU A 31 9.65 11.93 -13.70
N VAL A 32 8.70 11.10 -13.24
CA VAL A 32 8.00 11.32 -11.96
C VAL A 32 8.99 11.26 -10.80
N ASP A 33 9.89 10.28 -10.77
CA ASP A 33 10.96 10.17 -9.76
C ASP A 33 11.84 11.43 -9.73
N ARG A 34 12.27 11.91 -10.91
CA ARG A 34 13.06 13.13 -11.04
C ARG A 34 12.35 14.33 -10.41
N VAL A 35 11.05 14.49 -10.69
CA VAL A 35 10.23 15.57 -10.13
C VAL A 35 9.99 15.37 -8.62
N ALA A 36 9.71 14.14 -8.18
CA ALA A 36 9.53 13.81 -6.76
C ALA A 36 10.78 14.14 -5.93
N LYS A 37 11.97 13.82 -6.45
CA LYS A 37 13.27 14.19 -5.86
C LYS A 37 13.48 15.70 -5.79
N LEU A 38 13.06 16.44 -6.83
CA LEU A 38 13.08 17.91 -6.82
C LEU A 38 12.23 18.48 -5.67
N TYR A 39 11.05 17.92 -5.43
CA TYR A 39 10.19 18.27 -4.30
C TYR A 39 10.60 17.63 -2.97
N ARG A 40 11.66 16.81 -2.97
CA ARG A 40 12.20 16.13 -1.78
C ARG A 40 11.18 15.22 -1.09
N LEU A 41 10.36 14.53 -1.87
CA LEU A 41 9.46 13.51 -1.34
C LEU A 41 10.29 12.35 -0.78
N ASP A 42 10.03 11.97 0.48
CA ASP A 42 10.65 10.80 1.10
C ASP A 42 9.68 9.63 1.05
N THR A 43 9.99 8.61 0.26
CA THR A 43 9.11 7.47 -0.05
C THR A 43 9.74 6.14 0.36
N TYR A 44 8.94 5.12 0.60
CA TYR A 44 9.40 3.73 0.59
C TYR A 44 9.68 3.30 -0.86
N PRO A 45 10.54 2.28 -1.08
CA PRO A 45 10.68 1.66 -2.39
C PRO A 45 9.30 1.23 -2.91
N HIS A 46 8.97 1.54 -4.16
CA HIS A 46 7.70 1.16 -4.76
C HIS A 46 7.84 -0.19 -5.48
N GLN A 47 6.81 -1.03 -5.34
CA GLN A 47 6.58 -2.23 -6.13
C GLN A 47 5.30 -1.98 -6.93
N ILE A 48 5.44 -1.77 -8.23
CA ILE A 48 4.34 -1.43 -9.13
C ILE A 48 3.95 -2.69 -9.89
N GLU A 49 2.68 -3.06 -9.81
CA GLU A 49 2.11 -4.21 -10.51
C GLU A 49 0.91 -3.76 -11.32
N VAL A 50 0.89 -4.11 -12.61
CA VAL A 50 -0.30 -3.86 -13.44
C VAL A 50 -1.21 -5.08 -13.34
N ILE A 51 -2.47 -4.84 -13.01
CA ILE A 51 -3.47 -5.89 -12.76
C ILE A 51 -4.70 -5.74 -13.64
N THR A 52 -5.36 -6.86 -13.90
CA THR A 52 -6.62 -6.90 -14.65
C THR A 52 -7.79 -6.43 -13.80
N SER A 53 -8.90 -6.09 -14.45
CA SER A 53 -10.16 -5.75 -13.78
C SER A 53 -10.65 -6.85 -12.83
N GLU A 54 -10.45 -8.12 -13.18
CA GLU A 54 -10.78 -9.28 -12.32
C GLU A 54 -9.91 -9.31 -11.06
N GLN A 55 -8.60 -9.13 -11.22
CA GLN A 55 -7.67 -9.07 -10.08
C GLN A 55 -7.97 -7.89 -9.15
N MET A 56 -8.42 -6.75 -9.69
CA MET A 56 -8.82 -5.62 -8.85
C MET A 56 -10.11 -5.91 -8.08
N MET A 57 -11.08 -6.58 -8.70
CA MET A 57 -12.29 -7.01 -7.98
C MET A 57 -11.95 -7.99 -6.84
N ASP A 58 -11.01 -8.92 -7.07
CA ASP A 58 -10.52 -9.82 -6.04
C ASP A 58 -9.82 -9.06 -4.90
N ALA A 59 -8.92 -8.12 -5.25
CA ALA A 59 -8.28 -7.23 -4.30
C ALA A 59 -9.30 -6.41 -3.49
N TYR A 60 -10.37 -5.92 -4.10
CA TYR A 60 -11.43 -5.21 -3.37
C TYR A 60 -12.20 -6.10 -2.40
N SER A 61 -12.52 -7.32 -2.84
CA SER A 61 -13.25 -8.28 -2.02
C SER A 61 -12.49 -8.63 -0.75
N SER A 62 -11.16 -8.56 -0.84
CA SER A 62 -10.18 -8.89 0.19
C SER A 62 -9.63 -7.68 0.95
N VAL A 63 -10.26 -6.50 0.81
CA VAL A 63 -9.90 -5.23 1.48
C VAL A 63 -8.49 -4.73 1.10
N GLY A 64 -8.03 -5.05 -0.10
CA GLY A 64 -6.74 -4.66 -0.65
C GLY A 64 -5.54 -5.40 -0.04
N MET A 65 -5.78 -6.45 0.76
CA MET A 65 -4.71 -7.24 1.37
C MET A 65 -4.31 -8.40 0.45
N PRO A 66 -3.00 -8.59 0.17
CA PRO A 66 -2.53 -9.53 -0.85
C PRO A 66 -2.63 -10.99 -0.38
N ILE A 67 -2.78 -11.20 0.94
CA ILE A 67 -2.82 -12.50 1.57
C ILE A 67 -3.93 -12.48 2.61
N ASN A 68 -4.93 -13.33 2.41
CA ASN A 68 -6.01 -13.55 3.35
C ASN A 68 -6.20 -15.03 3.66
N TYR A 69 -6.89 -15.30 4.77
CA TYR A 69 -7.45 -16.62 5.04
C TYR A 69 -8.71 -16.83 4.19
N PRO A 70 -9.08 -18.09 3.88
CA PRO A 70 -10.30 -18.37 3.14
C PRO A 70 -11.52 -17.99 3.98
N HIS A 71 -12.45 -17.24 3.40
CA HIS A 71 -13.73 -16.96 4.05
C HIS A 71 -14.82 -16.71 3.00
N TRP A 72 -15.99 -17.29 3.18
CA TRP A 72 -17.09 -17.21 2.21
C TRP A 72 -17.56 -15.77 1.95
N SER A 73 -17.45 -14.90 2.96
CA SER A 73 -17.88 -13.49 2.84
C SER A 73 -17.10 -12.73 1.77
N PHE A 74 -15.83 -13.07 1.53
CA PHE A 74 -15.02 -12.47 0.48
C PHE A 74 -15.55 -12.87 -0.90
N GLY A 75 -15.86 -14.14 -1.11
CA GLY A 75 -16.50 -14.62 -2.34
C GLY A 75 -17.86 -13.99 -2.60
N LYS A 76 -18.68 -13.81 -1.55
CA LYS A 76 -19.96 -13.08 -1.65
C LYS A 76 -19.73 -11.62 -2.11
N LYS A 77 -18.77 -10.92 -1.49
CA LYS A 77 -18.43 -9.54 -1.83
C LYS A 77 -17.89 -9.40 -3.27
N PHE A 78 -17.09 -10.38 -3.70
CA PHE A 78 -16.60 -10.45 -5.08
C PHE A 78 -17.75 -10.49 -6.07
N ILE A 79 -18.72 -11.40 -5.88
CA ILE A 79 -19.90 -11.53 -6.76
C ILE A 79 -20.72 -10.23 -6.77
N GLU A 80 -20.95 -9.61 -5.61
CA GLU A 80 -21.65 -8.32 -5.50
C GLU A 80 -20.94 -7.22 -6.30
N THR A 81 -19.61 -7.13 -6.19
CA THR A 81 -18.78 -6.13 -6.88
C THR A 81 -18.75 -6.37 -8.39
N GLU A 82 -18.59 -7.63 -8.80
CA GLU A 82 -18.58 -8.04 -10.21
C GLU A 82 -19.92 -7.72 -10.88
N GLN A 83 -21.03 -8.02 -10.21
CA GLN A 83 -22.36 -7.69 -10.71
C GLN A 83 -22.55 -6.18 -10.84
N ALA A 84 -22.18 -5.39 -9.83
CA ALA A 84 -22.28 -3.94 -9.89
C ALA A 84 -21.44 -3.34 -11.03
N TYR A 85 -20.24 -3.87 -11.26
CA TYR A 85 -19.36 -3.46 -12.35
C TYR A 85 -19.98 -3.80 -13.73
N LYS A 86 -20.42 -5.05 -13.92
CA LYS A 86 -21.04 -5.49 -15.20
C LYS A 86 -22.30 -4.71 -15.55
N HIS A 87 -23.07 -4.27 -14.56
CA HIS A 87 -24.26 -3.44 -14.76
C HIS A 87 -23.96 -1.94 -14.89
N GLY A 88 -22.68 -1.54 -14.87
CA GLY A 88 -22.25 -0.14 -14.95
C GLY A 88 -22.68 0.70 -13.74
N GLN A 89 -23.06 0.07 -12.62
CA GLN A 89 -23.51 0.75 -11.41
C GLN A 89 -22.35 1.30 -10.59
N GLN A 90 -21.16 0.73 -10.77
CA GLN A 90 -19.95 1.12 -10.07
C GLN A 90 -18.75 0.99 -11.02
N GLY A 91 -17.91 2.03 -11.09
CA GLY A 91 -16.60 1.94 -11.74
C GLY A 91 -15.57 1.28 -10.83
N LEU A 92 -14.53 0.69 -11.43
CA LEU A 92 -13.35 0.24 -10.68
C LEU A 92 -12.46 1.43 -10.34
N ALA A 93 -11.63 1.31 -9.31
CA ALA A 93 -10.60 2.32 -9.08
C ALA A 93 -9.51 2.24 -10.16
N TYR A 94 -8.78 3.33 -10.30
CA TYR A 94 -7.61 3.37 -11.16
C TYR A 94 -6.41 2.68 -10.49
N GLU A 95 -6.44 2.56 -9.15
CA GLU A 95 -5.39 1.97 -8.34
C GLU A 95 -5.86 1.36 -7.01
N ILE A 96 -5.05 0.43 -6.49
CA ILE A 96 -5.06 0.03 -5.06
C ILE A 96 -3.65 0.18 -4.54
N VAL A 97 -3.48 0.79 -3.36
CA VAL A 97 -2.16 0.99 -2.74
C VAL A 97 -2.12 0.40 -1.35
N ILE A 98 -1.12 -0.44 -1.12
CA ILE A 98 -0.73 -0.92 0.20
C ILE A 98 0.48 -0.10 0.65
N ASN A 99 0.28 0.72 1.68
CA ASN A 99 1.33 1.57 2.25
C ASN A 99 2.28 0.77 3.16
N SER A 100 2.86 -0.30 2.62
CA SER A 100 3.89 -1.13 3.25
C SER A 100 5.30 -0.68 2.85
N ASN A 101 6.32 -1.40 3.31
CA ASN A 101 7.70 -1.24 2.89
C ASN A 101 8.22 -2.59 2.34
N PRO A 102 8.29 -2.79 1.01
CA PRO A 102 8.02 -1.81 -0.07
C PRO A 102 6.55 -1.42 -0.17
N CYS A 103 6.27 -0.22 -0.71
CA CYS A 103 4.92 0.25 -1.00
C CYS A 103 4.42 -0.45 -2.26
N ILE A 104 3.34 -1.22 -2.14
CA ILE A 104 2.79 -2.00 -3.26
C ILE A 104 1.68 -1.18 -3.91
N ALA A 105 1.78 -0.93 -5.21
CA ALA A 105 0.79 -0.19 -5.99
C ALA A 105 0.30 -1.05 -7.15
N TYR A 106 -0.99 -1.35 -7.12
CA TYR A 106 -1.69 -2.05 -8.19
C TYR A 106 -2.32 -1.05 -9.13
N LEU A 107 -1.89 -1.04 -10.39
CA LEU A 107 -2.34 -0.15 -11.45
C LEU A 107 -3.31 -0.90 -12.36
N MET A 108 -4.42 -0.27 -12.71
CA MET A 108 -5.39 -0.89 -13.61
C MET A 108 -4.89 -0.91 -15.05
N GLU A 109 -4.95 -2.07 -15.71
CA GLU A 109 -4.49 -2.22 -17.10
C GLU A 109 -5.28 -1.36 -18.10
N GLU A 110 -6.55 -1.13 -17.81
CA GLU A 110 -7.47 -0.33 -18.64
C GLU A 110 -7.20 1.18 -18.57
N ASN A 111 -6.30 1.62 -17.69
CA ASN A 111 -5.90 3.02 -17.59
C ASN A 111 -5.16 3.48 -18.86
N THR A 112 -5.46 4.69 -19.32
CA THR A 112 -4.63 5.36 -20.35
C THR A 112 -3.25 5.69 -19.79
N ILE A 113 -2.25 5.95 -20.65
CA ILE A 113 -0.91 6.32 -20.15
C ILE A 113 -0.94 7.56 -19.25
N THR A 114 -1.81 8.53 -19.55
CA THR A 114 -1.98 9.74 -18.75
C THR A 114 -2.58 9.42 -17.37
N MET A 115 -3.50 8.47 -17.30
CA MET A 115 -4.04 7.97 -16.04
C MET A 115 -2.98 7.17 -15.27
N GLN A 116 -2.21 6.30 -15.93
CA GLN A 116 -1.09 5.58 -15.29
C GLN A 116 -0.07 6.55 -14.70
N ALA A 117 0.29 7.59 -15.44
CA ALA A 117 1.21 8.64 -14.97
C ALA A 117 0.65 9.39 -13.75
N LEU A 118 -0.65 9.71 -13.77
CA LEU A 118 -1.33 10.33 -12.62
C LEU A 118 -1.29 9.41 -11.40
N VAL A 119 -1.66 8.14 -11.56
CA VAL A 119 -1.63 7.13 -10.49
C VAL A 119 -0.21 6.93 -9.96
N MET A 120 0.81 6.86 -10.81
CA MET A 120 2.20 6.77 -10.36
C MET A 120 2.59 7.97 -9.50
N ALA A 121 2.34 9.19 -9.98
CA ALA A 121 2.66 10.40 -9.22
C ALA A 121 1.86 10.51 -7.92
N HIS A 122 0.56 10.24 -7.99
CA HIS A 122 -0.37 10.35 -6.87
C HIS A 122 -0.14 9.27 -5.81
N ALA A 123 -0.15 8.01 -6.22
CA ALA A 123 -0.18 6.87 -5.32
C ALA A 123 1.23 6.36 -4.99
N CYS A 124 2.09 6.15 -5.99
CA CYS A 124 3.44 5.60 -5.75
C CYS A 124 4.37 6.60 -5.06
N TYR A 125 4.16 7.91 -5.26
CA TYR A 125 4.95 8.97 -4.60
C TYR A 125 4.14 9.79 -3.60
N GLY A 126 2.96 10.29 -3.95
CA GLY A 126 2.16 11.15 -3.07
C GLY A 126 1.68 10.43 -1.80
N HIS A 127 0.86 9.39 -1.93
CA HIS A 127 0.40 8.58 -0.80
C HIS A 127 1.58 8.00 -0.03
N ASN A 128 2.52 7.36 -0.73
CA ASN A 128 3.71 6.77 -0.13
C ASN A 128 4.48 7.77 0.76
N SER A 129 4.79 8.96 0.24
CA SER A 129 5.46 10.00 1.00
C SER A 129 4.62 10.50 2.18
N PHE A 130 3.31 10.70 1.97
CA PHE A 130 2.39 11.10 3.02
C PHE A 130 2.38 10.08 4.16
N PHE A 131 2.12 8.80 3.87
CA PHE A 131 2.01 7.75 4.89
C PHE A 131 3.33 7.45 5.57
N LYS A 132 4.46 7.44 4.82
CA LYS A 132 5.79 7.28 5.40
C LYS A 132 6.10 8.36 6.45
N ASN A 133 5.63 9.59 6.22
CA ASN A 133 5.90 10.72 7.10
C ASN A 133 4.76 11.05 8.06
N ASN A 134 3.62 10.37 7.96
CA ASN A 134 2.45 10.63 8.79
C ASN A 134 2.67 10.10 10.22
N TYR A 135 2.62 10.99 11.20
CA TYR A 135 2.82 10.65 12.60
C TYR A 135 1.83 9.59 13.12
N LEU A 136 0.55 9.71 12.76
CA LEU A 136 -0.46 8.74 13.18
C LEU A 136 -0.16 7.39 12.53
N PHE A 137 0.05 7.35 11.21
CA PHE A 137 0.37 6.10 10.52
C PHE A 137 1.55 5.36 11.18
N ARG A 138 2.68 6.05 11.40
CA ARG A 138 3.87 5.46 12.05
C ARG A 138 3.64 5.04 13.51
N SER A 139 2.69 5.65 14.20
CA SER A 139 2.36 5.31 15.59
C SER A 139 1.51 4.04 15.70
N TRP A 140 0.80 3.70 14.63
CA TRP A 140 -0.24 2.66 14.61
C TRP A 140 0.07 1.50 13.67
N THR A 141 0.95 1.72 12.71
CA THR A 141 1.22 0.79 11.61
C THR A 141 2.72 0.64 11.44
N ASP A 142 3.19 -0.59 11.55
CA ASP A 142 4.50 -0.97 11.06
C ASP A 142 4.37 -1.42 9.60
N ALA A 143 4.79 -0.54 8.70
CA ALA A 143 4.74 -0.76 7.26
C ALA A 143 5.61 -1.94 6.82
N SER A 144 6.66 -2.29 7.57
CA SER A 144 7.60 -3.36 7.19
C SER A 144 7.11 -4.73 7.60
N SER A 145 6.28 -4.83 8.65
CA SER A 145 5.85 -6.11 9.22
C SER A 145 4.47 -6.56 8.76
N ILE A 146 3.70 -5.71 8.07
CA ILE A 146 2.29 -6.00 7.75
C ILE A 146 2.14 -7.25 6.86
N ILE A 147 3.02 -7.42 5.87
CA ILE A 147 2.97 -8.56 4.95
C ILE A 147 3.27 -9.87 5.70
N ASP A 148 4.32 -9.88 6.52
CA ASP A 148 4.68 -11.03 7.35
C ASP A 148 3.57 -11.39 8.34
N TYR A 149 2.92 -10.38 8.92
CA TYR A 149 1.78 -10.57 9.81
C TYR A 149 0.60 -11.24 9.09
N LEU A 150 0.28 -10.86 7.86
CA LEU A 150 -0.80 -11.49 7.08
C LEU A 150 -0.48 -12.95 6.75
N ILE A 151 0.77 -13.25 6.39
CA ILE A 151 1.24 -14.63 6.18
C ILE A 151 1.06 -15.46 7.45
N PHE A 152 1.52 -14.91 8.58
CA PHE A 152 1.37 -15.54 9.88
C PHE A 152 -0.11 -15.78 10.23
N ALA A 153 -0.96 -14.77 10.09
CA ALA A 153 -2.38 -14.85 10.41
C ALA A 153 -3.09 -15.92 9.57
N ARG A 154 -2.83 -15.96 8.25
CA ARG A 154 -3.36 -17.00 7.36
C ARG A 154 -2.95 -18.39 7.84
N LYS A 155 -1.65 -18.60 8.10
CA LYS A 155 -1.13 -19.88 8.58
C LYS A 155 -1.76 -20.28 9.91
N TYR A 156 -1.89 -19.34 10.84
CA TYR A 156 -2.50 -19.57 12.14
C TYR A 156 -3.97 -20.03 12.02
N ILE A 157 -4.76 -19.41 11.13
CA ILE A 157 -6.13 -19.86 10.87
C ILE A 157 -6.15 -21.29 10.32
N THR A 158 -5.28 -21.61 9.36
CA THR A 158 -5.16 -22.98 8.83
C THR A 158 -4.80 -23.99 9.92
N GLU A 159 -3.85 -23.68 10.82
CA GLU A 159 -3.51 -24.54 11.96
C GLU A 159 -4.70 -24.71 12.94
N CYS A 160 -5.51 -23.67 13.12
CA CYS A 160 -6.74 -23.75 13.91
C CYS A 160 -7.78 -24.67 13.23
N GLU A 161 -7.96 -24.56 11.92
CA GLU A 161 -8.89 -25.41 11.15
C GLU A 161 -8.48 -26.89 11.24
N GLU A 162 -7.18 -27.19 11.14
CA GLU A 162 -6.65 -28.55 11.29
C GLU A 162 -6.89 -29.12 12.70
N ARG A 163 -6.79 -28.28 13.73
CA ARG A 163 -6.89 -28.71 15.13
C ARG A 163 -8.33 -28.79 15.65
N TYR A 164 -9.19 -27.88 15.22
CA TYR A 164 -10.53 -27.69 15.79
C TYR A 164 -11.67 -27.95 14.80
N GLY A 165 -11.35 -28.16 13.52
CA GLY A 165 -12.33 -28.33 12.45
C GLY A 165 -12.75 -27.00 11.83
N VAL A 166 -13.01 -27.03 10.52
CA VAL A 166 -13.37 -25.84 9.73
C VAL A 166 -14.64 -25.17 10.27
N ASP A 167 -15.70 -25.95 10.53
CA ASP A 167 -17.00 -25.42 10.96
C ASP A 167 -16.92 -24.60 12.26
N GLU A 168 -16.08 -25.01 13.22
CA GLU A 168 -15.95 -24.31 14.51
C GLU A 168 -15.13 -23.02 14.37
N VAL A 169 -14.09 -23.04 13.52
CA VAL A 169 -13.29 -21.84 13.21
C VAL A 169 -14.11 -20.84 12.42
N GLU A 170 -14.87 -21.30 11.42
CA GLU A 170 -15.73 -20.45 10.58
C GLU A 170 -16.80 -19.75 11.42
N LYS A 171 -17.51 -20.45 12.33
CA LYS A 171 -18.49 -19.82 13.24
C LYS A 171 -17.89 -18.69 14.07
N LEU A 172 -16.66 -18.85 14.53
CA LEU A 172 -15.95 -17.80 15.28
C LEU A 172 -15.61 -16.62 14.37
N LEU A 173 -15.06 -16.89 13.19
CA LEU A 173 -14.73 -15.86 12.21
C LEU A 173 -15.98 -15.08 11.77
N ASP A 174 -17.09 -15.75 11.49
CA ASP A 174 -18.38 -15.13 11.18
C ASP A 174 -18.82 -14.17 12.28
N SER A 175 -18.67 -14.58 13.54
CA SER A 175 -18.98 -13.74 14.70
C SER A 175 -18.09 -12.49 14.75
N CYS A 176 -16.79 -12.64 14.44
CA CYS A 176 -15.86 -11.52 14.34
C CYS A 176 -16.19 -10.57 13.18
N HIS A 177 -16.48 -11.10 11.99
CA HIS A 177 -16.87 -10.32 10.81
C HIS A 177 -18.16 -9.53 11.05
N ALA A 178 -19.15 -10.12 11.70
CA ALA A 178 -20.39 -9.44 12.07
C ALA A 178 -20.15 -8.22 12.99
N LEU A 179 -19.10 -8.27 13.83
CA LEU A 179 -18.74 -7.21 14.76
C LEU A 179 -17.72 -6.20 14.20
N MET A 180 -17.15 -6.44 13.01
CA MET A 180 -16.05 -5.65 12.45
C MET A 180 -16.35 -4.15 12.38
N ASN A 181 -17.59 -3.79 12.01
CA ASN A 181 -18.02 -2.39 11.87
C ASN A 181 -18.43 -1.72 13.20
N TYR A 182 -18.47 -2.47 14.30
CA TYR A 182 -18.91 -1.99 15.61
C TYR A 182 -17.74 -1.78 16.59
N GLY A 183 -16.50 -1.98 16.13
CA GLY A 183 -15.30 -1.69 16.90
C GLY A 183 -15.17 -0.19 17.18
N VAL A 184 -15.46 0.24 18.40
CA VAL A 184 -15.14 1.61 18.86
C VAL A 184 -13.79 1.57 19.57
N ASP A 185 -12.72 1.97 18.88
CA ASP A 185 -11.40 2.07 19.52
C ASP A 185 -11.37 3.32 20.41
N ARG A 186 -11.68 3.15 21.71
CA ARG A 186 -11.92 4.29 22.61
C ARG A 186 -10.65 4.93 23.16
N TYR A 187 -9.51 4.26 23.20
CA TYR A 187 -8.26 4.80 23.76
C TYR A 187 -7.09 3.88 23.43
N LYS A 188 -6.11 4.32 22.62
CA LYS A 188 -4.81 3.63 22.56
C LYS A 188 -3.68 4.65 22.43
N ARG A 189 -2.61 4.43 23.19
CA ARG A 189 -1.35 5.20 23.14
C ARG A 189 -0.49 4.63 22.01
N PRO A 190 0.39 5.44 21.39
CA PRO A 190 1.42 4.91 20.50
C PRO A 190 2.13 3.73 21.17
N GLN A 191 2.36 2.65 20.41
CA GLN A 191 3.17 1.53 20.88
C GLN A 191 4.51 2.07 21.39
N LYS A 192 4.93 1.65 22.60
CA LYS A 192 6.25 2.01 23.11
C LYS A 192 7.30 1.42 22.18
N ILE A 193 8.28 2.24 21.81
CA ILE A 193 9.48 1.82 21.08
C ILE A 193 10.02 0.54 21.74
N SER A 194 10.40 -0.46 20.94
CA SER A 194 10.91 -1.71 21.50
C SER A 194 12.14 -1.42 22.35
N LEU A 195 12.37 -2.20 23.41
CA LEU A 195 13.53 -2.02 24.29
C LEU A 195 14.87 -2.08 23.51
N GLN A 196 14.88 -2.79 22.38
CA GLN A 196 16.04 -2.89 21.50
C GLN A 196 16.26 -1.60 20.69
N GLU A 197 15.20 -1.02 20.12
CA GLU A 197 15.27 0.27 19.40
C GLU A 197 15.60 1.43 20.35
N GLU A 198 15.05 1.45 21.56
CA GLU A 198 15.35 2.48 22.57
C GLU A 198 16.85 2.45 22.94
N LYS A 199 17.42 1.24 23.13
CA LYS A 199 18.86 1.05 23.38
C LYS A 199 19.74 1.48 22.20
N ALA A 200 19.34 1.14 20.97
CA ALA A 200 20.07 1.56 19.78
C ALA A 200 20.08 3.11 19.63
N ARG A 201 18.96 3.76 19.98
CA ARG A 201 18.81 5.21 19.92
C ARG A 201 19.57 5.95 21.03
N GLN A 202 19.71 5.34 22.21
CA GLN A 202 20.59 5.84 23.27
C GLN A 202 22.06 5.78 22.83
N LYS A 203 22.48 4.64 22.29
CA LYS A 203 23.86 4.45 21.82
C LYS A 203 24.23 5.43 20.70
N SER A 204 23.36 5.66 19.73
CA SER A 204 23.63 6.61 18.65
C SER A 204 23.67 8.07 19.12
N ARG A 205 22.90 8.44 20.15
CA ARG A 205 22.99 9.75 20.80
C ARG A 205 24.30 9.93 21.57
N GLU A 206 24.74 8.90 22.28
CA GLU A 206 26.04 8.91 22.99
C GLU A 206 27.20 9.05 22.00
N GLU A 207 27.19 8.29 20.90
CA GLU A 207 28.20 8.37 19.84
C GLU A 207 28.23 9.75 19.17
N TYR A 208 27.06 10.36 18.92
CA TYR A 208 26.96 11.71 18.37
C TYR A 208 27.48 12.79 19.34
N LEU A 209 27.19 12.66 20.64
CA LEU A 209 27.72 13.58 21.66
C LEU A 209 29.24 13.43 21.79
N GLN A 210 29.76 12.20 21.69
CA GLN A 210 31.18 11.91 21.79
C GLN A 210 31.97 12.40 20.57
N SER A 211 31.36 12.46 19.38
CA SER A 211 31.96 13.04 18.18
C SER A 211 31.99 14.58 18.15
N GLN A 212 31.24 15.25 19.04
CA GLN A 212 31.27 16.71 19.20
C GLN A 212 32.37 17.18 20.17
N VAL A 213 32.95 16.25 20.95
CA VAL A 213 33.96 16.56 21.99
C VAL A 213 35.38 16.23 21.52
N ASN A 214 35.53 15.47 20.42
CA ASN A 214 36.82 15.14 19.79
C ASN A 214 37.12 16.00 18.57
#